data_AF-A0A963KYP8-F1
#
_entry.id   AF-A0A963KYP8-F1
#
_cell.length_a   1.000
_cell.length_b   1.000
_cell.length_c   1.000
_cell.angle_alpha   90.00
_cell.angle_beta   90.00
_cell.angle_gamma   90.00
#
_symmetry.space_group_name_H-M   'P 1'
#
loop_
_entity.id
_entity.type
_entity.pdbx_description
1 polymer ?
#
loop_
_entity_poly.entity_id
_entity_poly.type
_entity_poly.pdbx_seq_one_letter_code
_entity_poly.pdbx_strand_id
1 'polypeptide(L)'
;LLERDMQGKSVCCCYRAGHPASSVMLMDCAKLENWKVSEDFDALFRREREYKTWMNLGYQPEATIGQLEPVWNDFDKLGPETRMIHNTRRKTQPWKSGLPVDFVPAENNPYSPLAWIMFARRKLFGPYGLLGTYKSHPDRNQENLFFGLLKECVENGTITEDLLKDAMQNNFVRHDAFEVLERVPDLPKAA
;
A
#
# COMPACT_ATOMS: atom_id res chain seq x y z
N LEU A 1 -17.38 1.32 -8.40
CA LEU A 1 -16.21 1.76 -9.18
C LEU A 1 -16.33 1.40 -10.65
N LEU A 2 -16.56 0.11 -10.97
CA LEU A 2 -16.52 -0.38 -12.36
C LEU A 2 -17.59 0.21 -13.28
N GLU A 3 -18.70 0.70 -12.72
CA GLU A 3 -19.80 1.33 -13.46
C GLU A 3 -19.64 2.85 -13.64
N ARG A 4 -18.53 3.44 -13.17
CA ARG A 4 -18.34 4.88 -13.29
C ARG A 4 -18.11 5.26 -14.75
N ASP A 5 -18.80 6.31 -15.20
CA ASP A 5 -18.54 6.90 -16.50
C ASP A 5 -17.16 7.56 -16.52
N MET A 6 -16.30 7.08 -17.42
CA MET A 6 -14.95 7.60 -17.62
C MET A 6 -14.93 8.82 -18.55
N GLN A 7 -16.07 9.25 -19.11
CA GLN A 7 -16.18 10.45 -19.96
C GLN A 7 -15.17 10.45 -21.13
N GLY A 8 -14.98 9.27 -21.74
CA GLY A 8 -14.04 9.07 -22.83
C GLY A 8 -12.57 8.95 -22.42
N LYS A 9 -12.20 9.17 -21.16
CA LYS A 9 -10.83 8.99 -20.63
C LYS A 9 -10.38 7.53 -20.76
N SER A 10 -9.08 7.31 -20.89
CA SER A 10 -8.50 5.96 -20.94
C SER A 10 -8.19 5.42 -19.55
N VAL A 11 -7.92 6.30 -18.60
CA VAL A 11 -7.65 5.94 -17.20
C VAL A 11 -8.20 7.02 -16.26
N CYS A 12 -8.83 6.61 -15.16
CA CYS A 12 -9.25 7.50 -14.08
C CYS A 12 -8.59 7.06 -12.78
N CYS A 13 -8.05 8.02 -12.01
CA CYS A 13 -7.41 7.74 -10.72
C CYS A 13 -7.59 8.89 -9.72
N CYS A 14 -7.32 8.64 -8.44
CA CYS A 14 -7.22 9.72 -7.45
C CYS A 14 -5.86 10.43 -7.56
N TYR A 15 -5.77 11.60 -6.94
CA TYR A 15 -4.53 12.39 -6.91
C TYR A 15 -3.94 12.42 -5.51
N ARG A 16 -2.61 12.36 -5.43
CA ARG A 16 -1.86 12.49 -4.18
C ARG A 16 -0.72 13.47 -4.36
N ALA A 17 -0.68 14.48 -3.50
CA ALA A 17 0.33 15.55 -3.55
C ALA A 17 0.46 16.18 -4.95
N GLY A 18 -0.67 16.38 -5.64
CA GLY A 18 -0.70 16.99 -6.99
C GLY A 18 -0.42 16.04 -8.15
N HIS A 19 -0.13 14.76 -7.91
CA HIS A 19 0.17 13.79 -8.96
C HIS A 19 -0.92 12.71 -9.07
N PRO A 20 -1.20 12.18 -10.27
CA PRO A 20 -2.00 10.97 -10.45
C PRO A 20 -1.43 9.81 -9.62
N ALA A 21 -2.29 9.07 -8.91
CA ALA A 21 -1.87 7.94 -8.08
C ALA A 21 -2.26 6.61 -8.74
N SER A 22 -1.28 5.87 -9.26
CA SER A 22 -1.50 4.59 -9.96
C SER A 22 -1.89 3.40 -9.04
N SER A 23 -2.20 3.65 -7.77
CA SER A 23 -2.53 2.61 -6.78
C SER A 23 -3.97 2.12 -6.88
N VAL A 24 -4.88 2.95 -7.39
CA VAL A 24 -6.23 2.57 -7.78
C VAL A 24 -6.54 3.28 -9.09
N MET A 25 -6.84 2.51 -10.13
CA MET A 25 -7.13 3.01 -11.46
C MET A 25 -8.35 2.30 -12.02
N LEU A 26 -9.30 3.07 -12.53
CA LEU A 26 -10.32 2.56 -13.44
C LEU A 26 -9.78 2.74 -14.86
N MET A 27 -9.75 1.66 -15.64
CA MET A 27 -9.03 1.61 -16.92
C MET A 27 -9.96 1.16 -18.04
N ASP A 28 -9.97 1.90 -19.14
CA ASP A 28 -10.51 1.46 -20.42
C ASP A 28 -9.37 0.80 -21.21
N CYS A 29 -9.18 -0.50 -20.97
CA CYS A 29 -8.06 -1.25 -21.50
C CYS A 29 -7.97 -1.21 -23.04
N ALA A 30 -9.10 -1.03 -23.73
CA ALA A 30 -9.12 -0.92 -25.20
C ALA A 30 -8.45 0.38 -25.69
N LYS A 31 -8.46 1.45 -24.89
CA LYS A 31 -7.80 2.73 -25.23
C LYS A 31 -6.34 2.81 -24.77
N LEU A 32 -5.86 1.87 -23.97
CA LEU A 32 -4.50 1.85 -23.41
C LEU A 32 -3.50 1.11 -24.32
N GLU A 33 -3.59 1.34 -25.63
CA GLU A 33 -2.76 0.64 -26.62
C GLU A 33 -1.26 0.96 -26.48
N ASN A 34 -0.93 2.11 -25.87
CA ASN A 34 0.43 2.57 -25.59
C ASN A 34 1.08 1.86 -24.40
N TRP A 35 0.34 1.09 -23.59
CA TRP A 35 0.90 0.37 -22.45
C TRP A 35 1.45 -0.97 -22.91
N LYS A 36 2.76 -1.01 -23.20
CA LYS A 36 3.47 -2.23 -23.58
C LYS A 36 4.23 -2.77 -22.39
N VAL A 37 3.52 -3.47 -21.51
CA VAL A 37 4.01 -3.90 -20.19
C VAL A 37 5.41 -4.53 -20.26
N SER A 38 5.63 -5.52 -21.13
CA SER A 38 6.94 -6.17 -21.27
C SER A 38 8.05 -5.18 -21.66
N GLU A 39 7.82 -4.37 -22.70
CA GLU A 39 8.78 -3.41 -23.21
C GLU A 39 9.08 -2.30 -22.19
N ASP A 40 8.04 -1.82 -21.49
CA ASP A 40 8.15 -0.78 -20.47
C ASP A 40 8.93 -1.28 -19.25
N PHE A 41 8.74 -2.54 -18.84
CA PHE A 41 9.56 -3.17 -17.81
C PHE A 41 11.01 -3.31 -18.24
N ASP A 42 11.27 -3.78 -19.47
CA ASP A 42 12.65 -3.89 -19.99
C ASP A 42 13.33 -2.51 -20.06
N ALA A 43 12.59 -1.46 -20.44
CA ALA A 43 13.08 -0.09 -20.45
C ALA A 43 13.42 0.43 -19.04
N LEU A 44 12.68 0.04 -18.00
CA LEU A 44 13.05 0.36 -16.62
C LEU A 44 14.39 -0.27 -16.23
N PHE A 45 14.59 -1.56 -16.53
CA PHE A 45 15.82 -2.27 -16.19
C PHE A 45 17.02 -1.74 -16.98
N ARG A 46 16.81 -1.31 -18.23
CA ARG A 46 17.80 -0.59 -19.05
C ARG A 46 18.00 0.88 -18.66
N ARG A 47 17.20 1.40 -17.71
CA ARG A 47 17.21 2.81 -17.27
C ARG A 47 16.85 3.82 -18.37
N GLU A 48 16.12 3.37 -19.38
CA GLU A 48 15.59 4.20 -20.47
C GLU A 48 14.24 4.83 -20.10
N ARG A 49 13.59 4.31 -19.06
CA ARG A 49 12.34 4.81 -18.48
C ARG A 49 12.56 5.18 -17.02
N GLU A 50 11.99 6.32 -16.60
CA GLU A 50 12.08 6.77 -15.21
C GLU A 50 10.87 6.27 -14.41
N TYR A 51 11.14 5.57 -13.31
CA TYR A 51 10.11 4.89 -12.52
C TYR A 51 9.08 5.84 -11.92
N LYS A 52 9.50 6.98 -11.35
CA LYS A 52 8.58 7.93 -10.72
C LYS A 52 7.67 8.60 -11.74
N THR A 53 8.19 8.92 -12.92
CA THR A 53 7.44 9.43 -14.06
C THR A 53 6.41 8.40 -14.50
N TRP A 54 6.81 7.14 -14.64
CA TRP A 54 5.90 6.07 -15.05
C TRP A 54 4.79 5.83 -14.03
N MET A 55 5.12 5.69 -12.75
CA MET A 55 4.15 5.44 -11.68
C MET A 55 3.21 6.62 -11.42
N ASN A 56 3.58 7.84 -11.79
CA ASN A 56 2.71 9.01 -11.74
C ASN A 56 1.97 9.26 -13.08
N LEU A 57 1.91 8.26 -13.96
CA LEU A 57 1.26 8.33 -15.27
C LEU A 57 1.82 9.42 -16.20
N GLY A 58 3.07 9.86 -16.00
CA GLY A 58 3.68 10.95 -16.75
C GLY A 58 3.96 10.67 -18.23
N TYR A 59 3.88 9.41 -18.65
CA TYR A 59 3.94 9.00 -20.07
C TYR A 59 2.56 8.86 -20.73
N GLN A 60 1.47 9.01 -19.95
CA GLN A 60 0.11 9.01 -20.47
C GLN A 60 -0.28 10.45 -20.85
N PRO A 61 -0.91 10.70 -22.02
CA PRO A 61 -1.39 12.03 -22.37
C PRO A 61 -2.37 12.54 -21.32
N GLU A 62 -2.09 13.71 -20.73
CA GLU A 62 -2.87 14.28 -19.62
C GLU A 62 -4.36 14.39 -19.94
N ALA A 63 -4.70 14.76 -21.19
CA ALA A 63 -6.07 14.85 -21.67
C ALA A 63 -6.85 13.52 -21.60
N THR A 64 -6.16 12.39 -21.50
CA THR A 64 -6.75 11.05 -21.40
C THR A 64 -6.87 10.54 -19.96
N ILE A 65 -6.33 11.28 -18.99
CA ILE A 65 -6.43 10.98 -17.56
C ILE A 65 -7.66 11.69 -16.99
N GLY A 66 -8.50 10.94 -16.28
CA GLY A 66 -9.63 11.44 -15.51
C GLY A 66 -9.37 11.35 -14.01
N GLN A 67 -10.18 12.05 -13.22
CA GLN A 67 -10.09 12.07 -11.78
C GLN A 67 -11.20 11.22 -11.15
N LEU A 68 -10.83 10.33 -10.23
CA LEU A 68 -11.76 9.64 -9.33
C LEU A 68 -11.92 10.43 -8.03
N GLU A 69 -13.10 10.33 -7.41
CA GLU A 69 -13.34 10.90 -6.10
C GLU A 69 -12.43 10.24 -5.04
N PRO A 70 -11.95 11.00 -4.03
CA PRO A 70 -11.01 10.51 -3.04
C PRO A 70 -11.44 9.22 -2.32
N VAL A 71 -12.74 8.98 -2.17
CA VAL A 71 -13.29 7.80 -1.50
C VAL A 71 -12.87 6.47 -2.12
N TRP A 72 -12.47 6.48 -3.40
CA TRP A 72 -11.97 5.30 -4.11
C TRP A 72 -10.47 5.03 -3.89
N ASN A 73 -9.75 5.88 -3.14
CA ASN A 73 -8.35 5.69 -2.77
C ASN A 73 -7.99 6.61 -1.59
N ASP A 74 -8.70 6.49 -0.47
CA ASP A 74 -8.47 7.32 0.70
C ASP A 74 -7.09 7.01 1.30
N PHE A 75 -6.19 8.00 1.35
CA PHE A 75 -4.82 7.78 1.83
C PHE A 75 -4.73 7.94 3.35
N ASP A 76 -4.50 6.84 4.06
CA ASP A 76 -4.33 6.75 5.52
C ASP A 76 -5.48 7.35 6.38
N LYS A 77 -6.64 7.61 5.78
CA LYS A 77 -7.81 8.20 6.43
C LYS A 77 -9.03 7.32 6.18
N LEU A 78 -9.49 6.63 7.21
CA LEU A 78 -10.73 5.86 7.15
C LEU A 78 -11.90 6.72 7.62
N GLY A 79 -12.91 6.88 6.78
CA GLY A 79 -14.15 7.61 7.09
C GLY A 79 -15.40 6.86 6.62
N PRO A 80 -16.61 7.37 6.95
CA PRO A 80 -17.87 6.70 6.62
C PRO A 80 -18.13 6.61 5.11
N GLU A 81 -17.60 7.55 4.33
CA GLU A 81 -17.74 7.56 2.86
C GLU A 81 -16.65 6.74 2.14
N THR A 82 -15.60 6.31 2.86
CA THR A 82 -14.47 5.59 2.29
C THR A 82 -14.95 4.29 1.65
N ARG A 83 -14.63 4.11 0.36
CA ARG A 83 -14.91 2.89 -0.40
C ARG A 83 -13.68 2.01 -0.54
N MET A 84 -12.49 2.62 -0.65
CA MET A 84 -11.21 1.92 -0.64
C MET A 84 -10.21 2.73 0.19
N ILE A 85 -9.66 2.10 1.22
CA ILE A 85 -8.59 2.65 2.06
C ILE A 85 -7.23 2.25 1.50
N HIS A 86 -6.27 3.17 1.52
CA HIS A 86 -4.88 2.93 1.16
C HIS A 86 -3.98 3.29 2.34
N ASN A 87 -3.45 2.27 3.01
CA ASN A 87 -2.46 2.40 4.08
C ASN A 87 -1.05 2.62 3.52
N THR A 88 -0.66 3.88 3.36
CA THR A 88 0.60 4.26 2.72
C THR A 88 1.76 4.35 3.73
N ARG A 89 1.44 4.52 5.01
CA ARG A 89 2.43 4.67 6.09
C ARG A 89 3.06 3.33 6.46
N ARG A 90 4.22 3.05 5.86
CA ARG A 90 5.04 1.85 6.16
C ARG A 90 5.23 1.58 7.66
N LYS A 91 5.51 2.61 8.49
CA LYS A 91 5.82 2.42 9.93
C LYS A 91 4.65 1.90 10.77
N THR A 92 3.42 2.05 10.30
CA THR A 92 2.22 1.84 11.07
C THR A 92 1.25 0.94 10.31
N GLN A 93 1.72 0.00 9.50
CA GLN A 93 0.84 -0.91 8.77
C GLN A 93 -0.03 -1.72 9.76
N PRO A 94 -1.36 -1.78 9.58
CA PRO A 94 -2.28 -2.39 10.54
C PRO A 94 -1.88 -3.80 11.02
N TRP A 95 -1.35 -4.62 10.11
CA TRP A 95 -1.02 -6.02 10.36
C TRP A 95 0.40 -6.28 10.84
N LYS A 96 1.29 -5.28 10.89
CA LYS A 96 2.72 -5.47 11.22
C LYS A 96 3.14 -4.99 12.59
N SER A 97 2.24 -4.41 13.38
CA SER A 97 2.52 -3.86 14.72
C SER A 97 3.41 -4.80 15.56
N GLY A 98 4.54 -4.29 16.06
CA GLY A 98 5.48 -5.05 16.90
C GLY A 98 6.52 -5.90 16.15
N LEU A 99 6.35 -6.15 14.84
CA LEU A 99 7.33 -6.89 14.04
C LEU A 99 8.62 -6.06 13.82
N PRO A 100 9.78 -6.70 13.56
CA PRO A 100 10.98 -6.01 13.13
C PRO A 100 10.77 -5.25 11.81
N VAL A 101 11.29 -4.03 11.69
CA VAL A 101 11.18 -3.24 10.47
C VAL A 101 11.95 -3.88 9.31
N ASP A 102 11.27 -4.12 8.18
CA ASP A 102 11.83 -4.76 6.98
C ASP A 102 12.08 -3.82 5.79
N PHE A 103 11.93 -2.51 6.00
CA PHE A 103 12.10 -1.51 4.94
C PHE A 103 13.25 -0.56 5.23
N VAL A 104 13.90 -0.08 4.17
CA VAL A 104 14.94 0.95 4.28
C VAL A 104 14.26 2.32 4.46
N PRO A 105 14.53 3.05 5.56
CA PRO A 105 14.06 4.41 5.74
C PRO A 105 14.62 5.33 4.66
N ALA A 106 13.84 6.33 4.24
CA ALA A 106 14.32 7.30 3.27
C ALA A 106 15.34 8.24 3.91
N GLU A 107 16.50 8.42 3.27
CA GLU A 107 17.57 9.33 3.70
C GLU A 107 17.47 10.64 2.91
N ASN A 108 16.43 11.43 3.21
CA ASN A 108 16.05 12.59 2.39
C ASN A 108 16.98 13.81 2.51
N ASN A 109 17.92 13.81 3.46
CA ASN A 109 18.87 14.91 3.63
C ASN A 109 20.28 14.38 3.94
N PRO A 110 21.19 14.34 2.95
CA PRO A 110 22.55 13.81 3.14
C PRO A 110 23.41 14.68 4.06
N TYR A 111 23.00 15.92 4.33
CA TYR A 111 23.71 16.86 5.19
C TYR A 111 23.24 16.82 6.66
N SER A 112 22.26 15.98 6.99
CA SER A 112 21.80 15.83 8.37
C SER A 112 22.75 14.93 9.17
N PRO A 113 23.11 15.29 10.42
CA PRO A 113 23.84 14.39 11.33
C PRO A 113 23.16 13.01 11.48
N LEU A 114 21.82 12.98 11.41
CA LEU A 114 21.05 11.72 11.42
C LEU A 114 21.35 10.84 10.22
N ALA A 115 21.63 11.41 9.05
CA ALA A 115 21.98 10.63 7.86
C ALA A 115 23.34 9.93 8.02
N TRP A 116 24.32 10.59 8.63
CA TRP A 116 25.61 9.97 8.97
C TRP A 116 25.47 8.84 10.00
N ILE A 117 24.63 9.03 11.01
CA ILE A 117 24.30 7.97 11.98
C ILE A 117 23.63 6.79 11.29
N MET A 118 22.65 7.04 10.42
CA MET A 118 21.95 6.00 9.67
C MET A 118 22.86 5.27 8.68
N PHE A 119 23.79 5.98 8.03
CA PHE A 119 24.83 5.41 7.19
C PHE A 119 25.75 4.48 7.99
N ALA A 120 26.26 4.94 9.13
CA ALA A 120 27.11 4.15 10.00
C ALA A 120 26.38 2.90 10.53
N ARG A 121 25.13 3.06 11.01
CA ARG A 121 24.25 1.94 11.40
C ARG A 121 24.13 0.91 10.28
N ARG A 122 23.81 1.35 9.06
CA ARG A 122 23.69 0.45 7.89
C ARG A 122 24.99 -0.30 7.59
N LYS A 123 26.14 0.38 7.67
CA LYS A 123 27.45 -0.21 7.38
C LYS A 123 27.88 -1.24 8.42
N LEU A 124 27.52 -1.02 9.70
CA LEU A 124 27.92 -1.89 10.81
C LEU A 124 26.93 -3.04 11.07
N PHE A 125 25.62 -2.79 10.96
CA PHE A 125 24.57 -3.73 11.36
C PHE A 125 23.70 -4.20 10.19
N GLY A 126 24.06 -3.85 8.95
CA GLY A 126 23.29 -4.15 7.75
C GLY A 126 22.08 -3.21 7.55
N PRO A 127 21.34 -3.35 6.43
CA PRO A 127 20.26 -2.44 6.05
C PRO A 127 19.15 -2.34 7.12
N TYR A 128 18.83 -3.46 7.79
CA TYR A 128 17.71 -3.57 8.73
C TYR A 128 18.12 -3.54 10.22
N GLY A 129 19.41 -3.62 10.54
CA GLY A 129 19.88 -3.70 11.91
C GLY A 129 19.57 -2.44 12.73
N LEU A 130 19.06 -2.60 13.95
CA LEU A 130 18.71 -1.50 14.86
C LEU A 130 17.65 -0.51 14.32
N LEU A 131 16.75 -0.93 13.42
CA LEU A 131 15.61 -0.10 12.98
C LEU A 131 14.44 -0.07 13.98
N GLY A 132 14.46 -0.97 14.97
CA GLY A 132 13.34 -1.18 15.89
C GLY A 132 12.20 -1.95 15.23
N THR A 133 10.99 -1.70 15.70
CA THR A 133 9.77 -2.42 15.29
C THR A 133 8.72 -1.49 14.67
N TYR A 134 7.78 -2.08 13.93
CA TYR A 134 6.59 -1.36 13.48
C TYR A 134 5.80 -0.85 14.68
N LYS A 135 5.27 0.36 14.55
CA LYS A 135 4.41 0.96 15.56
C LYS A 135 2.97 0.53 15.33
N SER A 136 2.19 0.52 16.41
CA SER A 136 0.73 0.37 16.30
C SER A 136 0.13 1.43 15.38
N HIS A 137 -0.92 1.05 14.64
CA HIS A 137 -1.63 2.01 13.80
C HIS A 137 -2.26 3.10 14.69
N PRO A 138 -2.10 4.40 14.37
CA PRO A 138 -2.61 5.49 15.20
C PRO A 138 -4.15 5.55 15.23
N ASP A 139 -4.79 5.08 14.16
CA ASP A 139 -6.24 4.90 14.05
C ASP A 139 -6.59 3.42 14.21
N ARG A 140 -7.23 3.08 15.34
CA ARG A 140 -7.60 1.71 15.67
C ARG A 140 -8.69 1.15 14.75
N ASN A 141 -9.49 1.99 14.10
CA ASN A 141 -10.52 1.51 13.18
C ASN A 141 -9.91 0.88 11.93
N GLN A 142 -8.74 1.34 11.49
CA GLN A 142 -8.00 0.72 10.37
C GLN A 142 -7.37 -0.61 10.77
N GLU A 143 -6.90 -0.75 12.02
CA GLU A 143 -6.50 -2.05 12.58
C GLU A 143 -7.70 -3.00 12.64
N ASN A 144 -8.82 -2.55 13.20
CA ASN A 144 -10.04 -3.34 13.30
C ASN A 144 -10.59 -3.73 11.93
N LEU A 145 -10.53 -2.86 10.93
CA LEU A 145 -10.99 -3.16 9.57
C LEU A 145 -10.18 -4.31 8.96
N PHE A 146 -8.84 -4.23 9.03
CA PHE A 146 -7.99 -5.31 8.51
C PHE A 146 -8.25 -6.63 9.23
N PHE A 147 -8.22 -6.63 10.56
CA PHE A 147 -8.39 -7.86 11.33
C PHE A 147 -9.81 -8.41 11.31
N GLY A 148 -10.82 -7.56 11.15
CA GLY A 148 -12.20 -7.98 10.90
C GLY A 148 -12.34 -8.71 9.56
N LEU A 149 -11.71 -8.21 8.49
CA LEU A 149 -11.67 -8.89 7.19
C LEU A 149 -10.90 -10.22 7.28
N LEU A 150 -9.76 -10.22 7.98
CA LEU A 150 -8.99 -11.45 8.20
C LEU A 150 -9.78 -12.48 9.02
N LYS A 151 -10.53 -12.04 10.04
CA LYS A 151 -11.40 -12.90 10.86
C LYS A 151 -12.44 -13.59 9.98
N GLU A 152 -13.17 -12.83 9.16
CA GLU A 152 -14.16 -13.37 8.23
C GLU A 152 -13.54 -14.39 7.27
N CYS A 153 -12.36 -14.09 6.72
CA CYS A 153 -11.62 -15.00 5.83
C CYS A 153 -11.18 -16.30 6.52
N VAL A 154 -10.86 -16.27 7.82
CA VAL A 154 -10.52 -17.47 8.59
C VAL A 154 -11.77 -18.27 8.89
N GLU A 155 -12.85 -17.61 9.34
CA GLU A 155 -14.12 -18.25 9.67
C GLU A 155 -14.79 -18.92 8.47
N ASN A 156 -14.68 -18.33 7.27
CA ASN A 156 -15.23 -18.90 6.04
C ASN A 156 -14.27 -19.86 5.32
N GLY A 157 -13.06 -20.08 5.85
CA GLY A 157 -12.07 -21.00 5.31
C GLY A 157 -11.30 -20.50 4.08
N THR A 158 -11.47 -19.25 3.65
CA THR A 158 -10.65 -18.63 2.58
C THR A 158 -9.18 -18.56 2.97
N ILE A 159 -8.91 -18.32 4.26
CA ILE A 159 -7.57 -18.35 4.85
C ILE A 159 -7.56 -19.44 5.93
N THR A 160 -6.77 -20.48 5.71
CA THR A 160 -6.59 -21.53 6.73
C THR A 160 -5.78 -21.00 7.92
N GLU A 161 -5.99 -21.56 9.11
CA GLU A 161 -5.14 -21.27 10.27
C GLU A 161 -3.66 -21.54 10.01
N ASP A 162 -3.32 -22.60 9.26
CA ASP A 162 -1.93 -22.96 8.98
C ASP A 162 -1.24 -21.91 8.11
N LEU A 163 -1.93 -21.38 7.10
CA LEU A 163 -1.46 -20.23 6.33
C LEU A 163 -1.24 -19.00 7.20
N LEU A 164 -2.14 -18.72 8.16
CA LEU A 164 -1.96 -17.59 9.08
C LEU A 164 -0.77 -17.82 10.02
N LYS A 165 -0.60 -19.04 10.56
CA LYS A 165 0.55 -19.42 11.39
C LYS A 165 1.86 -19.28 10.61
N ASP A 166 1.91 -19.71 9.36
CA ASP A 166 3.07 -19.52 8.49
C ASP A 166 3.35 -18.03 8.21
N ALA A 167 2.33 -17.24 7.92
CA ALA A 167 2.46 -15.80 7.74
C ALA A 167 2.98 -15.09 9.00
N MET A 168 2.58 -15.55 10.20
CA MET A 168 3.12 -15.09 11.47
C MET A 168 4.58 -15.50 11.62
N GLN A 169 4.94 -16.77 11.42
CA GLN A 169 6.32 -17.27 11.51
C GLN A 169 7.28 -16.51 10.59
N ASN A 170 6.82 -16.09 9.42
CA ASN A 170 7.60 -15.33 8.44
C ASN A 170 7.59 -13.80 8.66
N ASN A 171 7.01 -13.29 9.76
CA ASN A 171 6.86 -11.85 10.03
C ASN A 171 6.09 -11.10 8.94
N PHE A 172 5.14 -11.75 8.26
CA PHE A 172 4.23 -11.08 7.34
C PHE A 172 3.06 -10.45 8.08
N VAL A 173 2.60 -11.10 9.15
CA VAL A 173 1.56 -10.63 10.08
C VAL A 173 2.09 -10.73 11.52
N ARG A 174 1.67 -9.79 12.38
CA ARG A 174 2.04 -9.75 13.81
C ARG A 174 1.81 -11.09 14.52
N HIS A 175 2.70 -11.44 15.45
CA HIS A 175 2.67 -12.75 16.13
C HIS A 175 1.53 -12.92 17.13
N ASP A 176 0.79 -11.86 17.46
CA ASP A 176 -0.42 -11.91 18.27
C ASP A 176 -1.71 -11.86 17.40
N ALA A 177 -1.62 -12.28 16.14
CA ALA A 177 -2.74 -12.18 15.20
C ALA A 177 -4.01 -12.88 15.71
N PHE A 178 -3.90 -14.11 16.23
CA PHE A 178 -5.05 -14.85 16.75
C PHE A 178 -5.72 -14.14 17.93
N GLU A 179 -4.94 -13.59 18.86
CA GLU A 179 -5.45 -12.78 19.96
C GLU A 179 -6.12 -11.48 19.46
N VAL A 180 -5.63 -10.91 18.35
CA VAL A 180 -6.30 -9.77 17.69
C VAL A 180 -7.61 -10.20 17.03
N LEU A 181 -7.69 -11.39 16.44
CA LEU A 181 -8.92 -11.92 15.85
C LEU A 181 -10.00 -12.20 16.91
N GLU A 182 -9.62 -12.66 18.09
CA GLU A 182 -10.55 -12.89 19.21
C GLU A 182 -11.17 -11.59 19.74
N ARG A 183 -10.38 -10.51 19.78
CA ARG A 183 -10.81 -9.22 20.37
C ARG A 183 -11.45 -8.25 19.37
N VAL A 184 -11.22 -8.43 18.07
CA VAL A 184 -11.71 -7.48 17.06
C VAL A 184 -13.24 -7.60 16.93
N PRO A 185 -13.98 -6.48 16.86
CA PRO A 185 -15.41 -6.54 16.59
C PRO A 185 -15.69 -7.17 15.23
N ASP A 186 -16.79 -7.89 15.13
CA ASP A 186 -17.26 -8.41 13.83
C ASP A 186 -17.56 -7.24 12.90
N LEU A 187 -17.21 -7.42 11.62
CA LEU A 187 -17.60 -6.45 10.61
C LEU A 187 -19.11 -6.51 10.37
N PRO A 188 -19.74 -5.39 10.00
CA PRO A 188 -21.10 -5.44 9.49
C PRO A 188 -21.12 -6.36 8.28
N LYS A 189 -22.17 -7.19 8.17
CA LYS A 189 -22.37 -8.04 6.99
C LYS A 189 -22.36 -7.16 5.74
N ALA A 190 -21.62 -7.60 4.71
CA ALA A 190 -21.65 -6.95 3.41
C ALA A 190 -23.12 -6.85 2.93
N ALA A 191 -23.51 -5.65 2.50
CA ALA A 191 -24.84 -5.35 1.99
C ALA A 191 -25.03 -5.88 0.56
#